data_AF-A0A6P7KAB2-F1
#
_entry.id   AF-A0A6P7KAB2-F1
#
_cell.length_a   1.000
_cell.length_b   1.000
_cell.length_c   1.000
_cell.angle_alpha   90.00
_cell.angle_beta   90.00
_cell.angle_gamma   90.00
#
_symmetry.space_group_name_H-M   'P 1'
#
loop_
_entity.id
_entity.type
_entity.pdbx_description
1 polymer ?
#
loop_
_entity_poly.entity_id
_entity_poly.type
_entity_poly.pdbx_seq_one_letter_code
_entity_poly.pdbx_strand_id
1 'polypeptide(L)'
;MHSLLKESIRTTAESTHMVRYAQVAEGREERSDCDGGQDEEEKETNMYLRILEGFLMVLSTEGDMIFLSDNVSRYMGMTQTELMGHNIFEYTHPCDHEEIRNNLRLTAEEVWCGEKRDFVMRIKSALTHRGRSANLKSATWKVLHCQGRAKMCVSPSSVSYLLLTCRPLPLSHTLLSTHTFTSQHSMDMRFTYCDQRVTSLLGYSPEELLGRSIYELCHTLDTHCLNKNHLNLCLKSQSVSGQYRMLVRGGGYVWVESHSAVIPAVRPSKSRPSVHQPLCILCVTYVLSGVEEPFLQLSLDQTIHRHVS
;
A
#
# COMPACT_ATOMS: atom_id res chain seq x y z
N MET A 1 24.49 19.70 -31.74
CA MET A 1 25.11 18.55 -32.46
C MET A 1 25.84 17.56 -31.53
N HIS A 2 25.51 17.51 -30.22
CA HIS A 2 26.16 16.59 -29.26
C HIS A 2 25.18 15.71 -28.46
N SER A 3 23.87 15.81 -28.74
CA SER A 3 22.82 14.97 -28.11
C SER A 3 22.44 13.75 -28.96
N LEU A 4 22.52 13.84 -30.30
CA LEU A 4 22.11 12.77 -31.22
C LEU A 4 23.11 11.59 -31.33
N LEU A 5 24.37 11.79 -30.92
CA LEU A 5 25.39 10.73 -30.92
C LEU A 5 25.35 9.84 -29.67
N LYS A 6 24.66 10.26 -28.59
CA LYS A 6 24.54 9.45 -27.35
C LYS A 6 23.40 8.44 -27.40
N GLU A 7 22.37 8.65 -28.23
CA GLU A 7 21.30 7.67 -28.42
C GLU A 7 21.75 6.50 -29.30
N SER A 8 22.53 6.76 -30.36
CA SER A 8 23.01 5.71 -31.25
C SER A 8 23.92 4.68 -30.58
N ILE A 9 24.64 5.05 -29.51
CA ILE A 9 25.57 4.14 -28.79
C ILE A 9 24.83 3.26 -27.76
N ARG A 10 23.67 3.71 -27.26
CA ARG A 10 22.85 2.91 -26.32
C ARG A 10 22.10 1.78 -27.02
N THR A 11 21.57 2.02 -28.22
CA THR A 11 20.88 0.98 -29.02
C THR A 11 21.81 -0.15 -29.48
N THR A 12 23.10 0.13 -29.72
CA THR A 12 24.05 -0.91 -30.15
C THR A 12 24.43 -1.84 -28.99
N ALA A 13 24.46 -1.34 -27.75
CA ALA A 13 24.83 -2.14 -26.57
C ALA A 13 23.73 -3.13 -26.12
N GLU A 14 22.45 -2.78 -26.32
CA GLU A 14 21.32 -3.68 -26.04
C GLU A 14 21.20 -4.78 -27.13
N SER A 15 21.61 -4.46 -28.37
CA SER A 15 21.63 -5.41 -29.49
C SER A 15 22.69 -6.50 -29.30
N THR A 16 23.88 -6.19 -28.75
CA THR A 16 24.94 -7.17 -28.49
C THR A 16 24.63 -8.11 -27.32
N HIS A 17 23.79 -7.68 -26.36
CA HIS A 17 23.36 -8.52 -25.24
C HIS A 17 22.27 -9.52 -25.63
N MET A 18 21.37 -9.17 -26.56
CA MET A 18 20.36 -10.09 -27.08
C MET A 18 20.92 -11.16 -28.02
N VAL A 19 22.01 -10.89 -28.74
CA VAL A 19 22.61 -11.87 -29.67
C VAL A 19 23.34 -12.99 -28.92
N ARG A 20 23.79 -12.78 -27.67
CA ARG A 20 24.43 -13.83 -26.88
C ARG A 20 23.48 -14.89 -26.33
N TYR A 21 22.19 -14.58 -26.15
CA TYR A 21 21.20 -15.56 -25.68
C TYR A 21 20.70 -16.50 -26.79
N ALA A 22 20.90 -16.16 -28.07
CA ALA A 22 20.43 -16.96 -29.20
C ALA A 22 21.45 -17.98 -29.74
N GLN A 23 22.70 -17.94 -29.29
CA GLN A 23 23.78 -18.77 -29.85
C GLN A 23 24.24 -19.96 -28.97
N VAL A 24 23.55 -20.23 -27.86
CA VAL A 24 23.90 -21.34 -26.94
C VAL A 24 23.05 -22.61 -27.22
N ALA A 25 22.23 -22.62 -28.27
CA ALA A 25 21.31 -23.73 -28.55
C ALA A 25 21.88 -24.87 -29.43
N GLU A 26 23.17 -24.88 -29.77
CA GLU A 26 23.76 -25.98 -30.56
C GLU A 26 25.07 -26.50 -29.97
N GLY A 27 24.94 -27.57 -29.18
CA GLY A 27 25.89 -28.68 -29.15
C GLY A 27 27.14 -28.56 -28.27
N ARG A 28 27.08 -29.05 -27.03
CA ARG A 28 27.90 -30.15 -26.49
C ARG A 28 27.61 -30.38 -25.01
N GLU A 29 27.45 -31.65 -24.63
CA GLU A 29 27.40 -32.10 -23.24
C GLU A 29 28.70 -31.77 -22.51
N GLU A 30 28.65 -30.84 -21.57
CA GLU A 30 29.61 -30.76 -20.47
C GLU A 30 28.82 -30.67 -19.16
N ARG A 31 28.89 -31.74 -18.36
CA ARG A 31 28.49 -31.71 -16.96
C ARG A 31 29.53 -30.88 -16.20
N SER A 32 29.28 -29.59 -16.04
CA SER A 32 29.95 -28.76 -15.04
C SER A 32 29.04 -28.61 -13.83
N ASP A 33 29.60 -28.74 -12.62
CA ASP A 33 28.91 -28.47 -11.36
C ASP A 33 28.35 -27.02 -11.35
N CYS A 34 27.04 -26.89 -11.53
CA CYS A 34 26.31 -25.61 -11.52
C CYS A 34 25.44 -25.44 -10.26
N ASP A 35 25.67 -26.24 -9.22
CA ASP A 35 24.79 -26.30 -8.03
C ASP A 35 24.92 -25.07 -7.12
N GLY A 36 26.08 -24.39 -7.15
CA GLY A 36 26.36 -23.26 -6.26
C GLY A 36 25.66 -21.93 -6.61
N GLY A 37 25.28 -21.70 -7.87
CA GLY A 37 24.72 -20.42 -8.33
C GLY A 37 23.20 -20.29 -8.11
N GLN A 38 22.46 -21.39 -8.29
CA GLN A 38 21.01 -21.42 -8.04
C GLN A 38 20.70 -21.24 -6.55
N ASP A 39 21.52 -21.86 -5.68
CA ASP A 39 21.42 -21.73 -4.23
C ASP A 39 21.61 -20.31 -3.71
N GLU A 40 22.43 -19.48 -4.38
CA GLU A 40 22.65 -18.08 -4.01
C GLU A 40 21.49 -17.18 -4.44
N GLU A 41 20.98 -17.34 -5.67
CA GLU A 41 19.83 -16.58 -6.18
C GLU A 41 18.54 -16.88 -5.40
N GLU A 42 18.32 -18.14 -5.00
CA GLU A 42 17.18 -18.52 -4.16
C GLU A 42 17.28 -17.92 -2.75
N LYS A 43 18.47 -17.90 -2.15
CA LYS A 43 18.72 -17.25 -0.85
C LYS A 43 18.48 -15.75 -0.92
N GLU A 44 18.93 -15.10 -1.99
CA GLU A 44 18.72 -13.67 -2.20
C GLU A 44 17.23 -13.34 -2.37
N THR A 45 16.52 -14.10 -3.20
CA THR A 45 15.07 -13.97 -3.41
C THR A 45 14.30 -14.13 -2.10
N ASN A 46 14.64 -15.15 -1.30
CA ASN A 46 14.02 -15.38 0.00
C ASN A 46 14.29 -14.21 0.96
N MET A 47 15.51 -13.67 0.96
CA MET A 47 15.84 -12.48 1.74
C MET A 47 14.97 -11.28 1.34
N TYR A 48 14.81 -11.00 0.04
CA TYR A 48 13.94 -9.91 -0.41
C TYR A 48 12.48 -10.12 0.01
N LEU A 49 11.95 -11.34 -0.12
CA LEU A 49 10.57 -11.66 0.26
C LEU A 49 10.35 -11.64 1.78
N ARG A 50 11.40 -11.81 2.59
CA ARG A 50 11.33 -11.63 4.05
C ARG A 50 11.34 -10.16 4.46
N ILE A 51 12.04 -9.31 3.72
CA ILE A 51 12.07 -7.86 3.92
C ILE A 51 10.77 -7.22 3.42
N LEU A 52 10.21 -7.75 2.34
CA LEU A 52 8.91 -7.34 1.85
C LEU A 52 7.85 -7.68 2.91
N GLU A 53 7.27 -6.64 3.54
CA GLU A 53 6.15 -6.78 4.46
C GLU A 53 4.82 -7.05 3.72
N GLY A 54 4.84 -8.04 2.83
CA GLY A 54 3.77 -8.38 1.90
C GLY A 54 4.23 -9.42 0.89
N PHE A 55 3.48 -9.58 -0.19
CA PHE A 55 3.76 -10.55 -1.25
C PHE A 55 3.62 -9.89 -2.64
N LEU A 56 4.21 -10.52 -3.64
CA LEU A 56 4.10 -10.12 -5.03
C LEU A 56 2.93 -10.84 -5.69
N MET A 57 2.23 -10.15 -6.58
CA MET A 57 1.12 -10.70 -7.36
C MET A 57 1.18 -10.16 -8.79
N VAL A 58 1.01 -11.04 -9.76
CA VAL A 58 0.89 -10.71 -11.18
C VAL A 58 -0.48 -11.16 -11.66
N LEU A 59 -1.28 -10.21 -12.16
CA LEU A 59 -2.61 -10.47 -12.69
C LEU A 59 -2.65 -10.28 -14.21
N SER A 60 -3.39 -11.15 -14.90
CA SER A 60 -3.79 -10.90 -16.29
C SER A 60 -4.80 -9.74 -16.36
N THR A 61 -5.08 -9.22 -17.56
CA THR A 61 -6.16 -8.23 -17.76
C THR A 61 -7.55 -8.78 -17.44
N GLU A 62 -7.73 -10.10 -17.52
CA GLU A 62 -8.96 -10.80 -17.15
C GLU A 62 -9.06 -11.10 -15.65
N GLY A 63 -7.98 -10.86 -14.90
CA GLY A 63 -7.91 -11.06 -13.45
C GLY A 63 -7.36 -12.41 -13.00
N ASP A 64 -6.77 -13.20 -13.90
CA ASP A 64 -6.16 -14.48 -13.53
C ASP A 64 -4.85 -14.25 -12.79
N MET A 65 -4.64 -14.97 -11.69
CA MET A 65 -3.42 -14.92 -10.90
C MET A 65 -2.31 -15.71 -11.59
N ILE A 66 -1.55 -15.03 -12.46
CA ILE A 66 -0.44 -15.61 -13.24
C ILE A 66 0.70 -16.03 -12.30
N PHE A 67 1.01 -15.17 -11.33
CA PHE A 67 2.09 -15.42 -10.37
C PHE A 67 1.77 -14.81 -9.01
N LEU A 68 2.16 -15.52 -7.97
CA LEU A 68 2.18 -15.05 -6.58
C LEU A 68 3.53 -15.43 -5.98
N SER A 69 4.11 -14.64 -5.08
CA SER A 69 5.29 -15.09 -4.34
C SER A 69 4.91 -16.16 -3.29
N ASP A 70 5.84 -17.05 -2.99
CA ASP A 70 5.68 -18.18 -2.04
C ASP A 70 5.24 -17.73 -0.63
N ASN A 71 5.68 -16.55 -0.20
CA ASN A 71 5.38 -15.94 1.08
C ASN A 71 3.91 -15.49 1.21
N VAL A 72 3.07 -15.59 0.16
CA VAL A 72 1.62 -15.31 0.23
C VAL A 72 0.93 -16.12 1.32
N SER A 73 1.38 -17.36 1.55
CA SER A 73 0.87 -18.27 2.58
C SER A 73 0.99 -17.69 3.99
N ARG A 74 2.05 -16.92 4.26
CA ARG A 74 2.27 -16.23 5.54
C ARG A 74 1.23 -15.15 5.82
N TYR A 75 0.73 -14.50 4.77
CA TYR A 75 -0.18 -13.35 4.89
C TYR A 75 -1.65 -13.71 4.67
N MET A 76 -1.91 -14.73 3.86
CA MET A 76 -3.25 -15.14 3.45
C MET A 76 -3.69 -16.49 4.02
N GLY A 77 -2.75 -17.38 4.37
CA GLY A 77 -3.03 -18.73 4.88
C GLY A 77 -3.34 -19.77 3.81
N MET A 78 -3.24 -19.39 2.54
CA MET A 78 -3.42 -20.24 1.36
C MET A 78 -2.10 -20.33 0.62
N THR A 79 -1.77 -21.48 0.04
CA THR A 79 -0.50 -21.66 -0.66
C THR A 79 -0.52 -20.99 -2.03
N GLN A 80 0.66 -20.73 -2.57
CA GLN A 80 0.82 -20.24 -3.94
C GLN A 80 0.14 -21.17 -4.95
N THR A 81 0.27 -22.49 -4.77
CA THR A 81 -0.31 -23.53 -5.64
C THR A 81 -1.84 -23.59 -5.60
N GLU A 82 -2.46 -23.19 -4.48
CA GLU A 82 -3.93 -23.12 -4.35
C GLU A 82 -4.53 -21.88 -5.03
N LEU A 83 -3.71 -20.87 -5.31
CA LEU A 83 -4.16 -19.57 -5.82
C LEU A 83 -3.76 -19.32 -7.28
N MET A 84 -2.57 -19.76 -7.69
CA MET A 84 -2.10 -19.56 -9.06
C MET A 84 -3.03 -20.22 -10.08
N GLY A 85 -3.27 -19.51 -11.18
CA GLY A 85 -4.16 -19.95 -12.26
C GLY A 85 -5.66 -19.71 -12.00
N HIS A 86 -6.05 -19.40 -10.77
CA HIS A 86 -7.43 -19.01 -10.47
C HIS A 86 -7.67 -17.53 -10.73
N ASN A 87 -8.94 -17.18 -10.92
CA ASN A 87 -9.34 -15.80 -11.11
C ASN A 87 -9.46 -15.06 -9.76
N ILE A 88 -8.92 -13.84 -9.69
CA ILE A 88 -8.91 -13.01 -8.47
C ILE A 88 -10.32 -12.70 -7.94
N PHE A 89 -11.34 -12.68 -8.82
CA PHE A 89 -12.74 -12.42 -8.44
C PHE A 89 -13.34 -13.55 -7.58
N GLU A 90 -12.76 -14.75 -7.60
CA GLU A 90 -13.17 -15.87 -6.72
C GLU A 90 -12.75 -15.64 -5.26
N TYR A 91 -11.67 -14.88 -5.05
CA TYR A 91 -11.04 -14.66 -3.76
C TYR A 91 -11.27 -13.26 -3.20
N THR A 92 -11.78 -12.31 -4.00
CA THR A 92 -12.02 -10.92 -3.58
C THR A 92 -13.48 -10.66 -3.23
N HIS A 93 -13.73 -9.66 -2.40
CA HIS A 93 -15.07 -9.30 -1.97
C HIS A 93 -15.89 -8.74 -3.16
N PRO A 94 -17.13 -9.18 -3.41
CA PRO A 94 -17.92 -8.76 -4.57
C PRO A 94 -18.09 -7.24 -4.73
N CYS A 95 -18.28 -6.51 -3.62
CA CYS A 95 -18.37 -5.04 -3.67
C CYS A 95 -17.09 -4.34 -4.14
N ASP A 96 -15.94 -5.02 -4.16
CA ASP A 96 -14.68 -4.45 -4.62
C ASP A 96 -14.40 -4.81 -6.10
N HIS A 97 -15.21 -5.67 -6.72
CA HIS A 97 -14.95 -6.20 -8.08
C HIS A 97 -14.94 -5.13 -9.16
N GLU A 98 -15.79 -4.11 -9.05
CA GLU A 98 -15.81 -3.01 -10.02
C GLU A 98 -14.52 -2.19 -9.99
N GLU A 99 -14.03 -1.86 -8.78
CA GLU A 99 -12.78 -1.14 -8.59
C GLU A 99 -11.58 -1.96 -9.07
N ILE A 100 -11.55 -3.26 -8.77
CA ILE A 100 -10.50 -4.17 -9.25
C ILE A 100 -10.51 -4.23 -10.78
N ARG A 101 -11.70 -4.36 -11.40
CA ARG A 101 -11.83 -4.37 -12.87
C ARG A 101 -11.33 -3.07 -13.49
N ASN A 102 -11.62 -1.92 -12.87
CA ASN A 102 -11.12 -0.63 -13.36
C ASN A 102 -9.59 -0.52 -13.23
N ASN A 103 -8.98 -1.10 -12.20
CA ASN A 103 -7.51 -1.13 -12.08
C ASN A 103 -6.84 -2.11 -13.08
N LEU A 104 -7.54 -3.20 -13.44
CA LEU A 104 -7.12 -4.17 -14.45
C LEU A 104 -7.34 -3.69 -15.90
N ARG A 105 -8.19 -2.68 -16.11
CA ARG A 105 -8.34 -2.04 -17.42
C ARG A 105 -7.05 -1.29 -17.74
N LEU A 106 -6.41 -1.72 -18.82
CA LEU A 106 -5.16 -1.18 -19.30
C LEU A 106 -5.40 -0.60 -20.69
N THR A 107 -5.30 0.72 -20.84
CA THR A 107 -5.21 1.33 -22.17
C THR A 107 -3.78 1.22 -22.70
N ALA A 108 -3.61 1.29 -24.02
CA ALA A 108 -2.27 1.24 -24.62
C ALA A 108 -1.34 2.30 -24.01
N GLU A 109 -1.76 3.56 -23.90
CA GLU A 109 -0.91 4.61 -23.32
C GLU A 109 -0.46 4.31 -21.88
N GLU A 110 -1.35 3.79 -21.04
CA GLU A 110 -1.04 3.49 -19.63
C GLU A 110 -0.02 2.36 -19.48
N VAL A 111 -0.03 1.38 -20.39
CA VAL A 111 0.91 0.25 -20.37
C VAL A 111 2.31 0.71 -20.79
N TRP A 112 2.39 1.59 -21.79
CA TRP A 112 3.67 2.10 -22.28
C TRP A 112 4.29 3.11 -21.31
N CYS A 113 3.47 3.87 -20.59
CA CYS A 113 3.92 4.78 -19.52
C CYS A 113 4.23 4.05 -18.20
N GLY A 114 3.73 2.82 -18.02
CA GLY A 114 3.87 2.07 -16.78
C GLY A 114 3.10 2.72 -15.64
N GLU A 115 1.84 3.06 -15.91
CA GLU A 115 0.99 3.79 -14.97
C GLU A 115 0.90 3.10 -13.62
N LYS A 116 0.97 3.91 -12.56
CA LYS A 116 0.93 3.41 -11.20
C LYS A 116 -0.51 3.04 -10.85
N ARG A 117 -0.67 1.87 -10.22
CA ARG A 117 -1.91 1.46 -9.57
C ARG A 117 -1.69 1.47 -8.07
N ASP A 118 -2.63 2.06 -7.35
CA ASP A 118 -2.64 2.15 -5.89
C ASP A 118 -4.08 2.08 -5.42
N PHE A 119 -4.46 0.93 -4.86
CA PHE A 119 -5.82 0.67 -4.40
C PHE A 119 -5.83 -0.29 -3.22
N VAL A 120 -6.98 -0.37 -2.55
CA VAL A 120 -7.21 -1.33 -1.47
C VAL A 120 -8.34 -2.27 -1.85
N MET A 121 -8.16 -3.56 -1.57
CA MET A 121 -9.17 -4.59 -1.84
C MET A 121 -9.30 -5.55 -0.66
N ARG A 122 -10.49 -6.13 -0.50
CA ARG A 122 -10.72 -7.22 0.46
C ARG A 122 -10.56 -8.56 -0.24
N ILE A 123 -9.80 -9.44 0.39
CA ILE A 123 -9.51 -10.79 -0.10
C ILE A 123 -9.74 -11.82 1.01
N LYS A 124 -10.16 -13.03 0.63
CA LYS A 124 -10.33 -14.16 1.54
C LYS A 124 -8.99 -14.53 2.15
N SER A 125 -8.96 -14.72 3.45
CA SER A 125 -7.81 -15.23 4.18
C SER A 125 -8.22 -16.40 5.05
N ALA A 126 -7.48 -17.50 4.91
CA ALA A 126 -7.56 -18.67 5.76
C ALA A 126 -6.80 -18.49 7.10
N LEU A 127 -6.22 -17.31 7.37
CA LEU A 127 -5.57 -17.04 8.65
C LEU A 127 -6.57 -16.55 9.69
N THR A 128 -6.51 -17.17 10.86
CA THR A 128 -7.18 -16.67 12.06
C THR A 128 -6.50 -15.39 12.59
N HIS A 129 -7.19 -14.62 13.44
CA HIS A 129 -6.59 -13.48 14.16
C HIS A 129 -5.34 -13.83 14.98
N ARG A 130 -5.11 -15.11 15.29
CA ARG A 130 -3.93 -15.61 16.00
C ARG A 130 -2.80 -16.08 15.07
N GLY A 131 -2.94 -15.87 13.77
CA GLY A 131 -1.94 -16.26 12.77
C GLY A 131 -1.87 -17.76 12.47
N ARG A 132 -2.86 -18.55 12.92
CA ARG A 132 -2.96 -19.98 12.57
C ARG A 132 -3.75 -20.15 11.29
N SER A 133 -3.31 -21.04 10.40
CA SER A 133 -4.08 -21.46 9.23
C SER A 133 -5.32 -22.23 9.66
N ALA A 134 -6.46 -21.89 9.07
CA ALA A 134 -7.76 -22.50 9.26
C ALA A 134 -8.31 -22.94 7.89
N ASN A 135 -9.43 -23.67 7.90
CA ASN A 135 -10.06 -24.09 6.65
C ASN A 135 -10.61 -22.88 5.87
N LEU A 136 -10.59 -22.93 4.54
CA LEU A 136 -11.15 -21.90 3.66
C LEU A 136 -12.64 -21.60 3.94
N LYS A 137 -13.41 -22.58 4.44
CA LYS A 137 -14.81 -22.37 4.88
C LYS A 137 -14.96 -21.40 6.05
N SER A 138 -13.90 -21.21 6.82
CA SER A 138 -13.82 -20.23 7.93
C SER A 138 -13.00 -18.99 7.55
N ALA A 139 -12.79 -18.75 6.25
CA ALA A 139 -12.01 -17.61 5.79
C ALA A 139 -12.63 -16.28 6.21
N THR A 140 -11.76 -15.35 6.56
CA THR A 140 -12.12 -13.97 6.91
C THR A 140 -11.69 -13.03 5.80
N TRP A 141 -12.31 -11.86 5.73
CA TRP A 141 -11.87 -10.81 4.81
C TRP A 141 -10.69 -10.07 5.42
N LYS A 142 -9.57 -10.04 4.71
CA LYS A 142 -8.44 -9.14 5.00
C LYS A 142 -8.38 -8.05 3.96
N VAL A 143 -8.02 -6.84 4.40
CA VAL A 143 -7.77 -5.73 3.50
C VAL A 143 -6.31 -5.79 3.05
N LEU A 144 -6.08 -5.76 1.74
CA LEU A 144 -4.78 -5.62 1.13
C LEU A 144 -4.64 -4.23 0.54
N HIS A 145 -3.49 -3.60 0.79
CA HIS A 145 -3.01 -2.46 0.02
C HIS A 145 -2.18 -2.97 -1.15
N CYS A 146 -2.62 -2.66 -2.36
CA CYS A 146 -2.04 -3.12 -3.60
C CYS A 146 -1.43 -1.93 -4.34
N GLN A 147 -0.11 -1.97 -4.50
CA GLN A 147 0.64 -0.95 -5.22
C GLN A 147 1.42 -1.58 -6.37
N GLY A 148 1.45 -0.96 -7.53
CA GLY A 148 2.17 -1.55 -8.63
C GLY A 148 2.00 -0.81 -9.94
N ARG A 149 2.24 -1.51 -11.04
CA ARG A 149 2.22 -0.92 -12.39
C ARG A 149 1.72 -1.89 -13.43
N ALA A 150 1.06 -1.33 -14.44
CA ALA A 150 0.77 -2.03 -15.68
C ALA A 150 2.06 -2.26 -16.46
N LYS A 151 2.20 -3.44 -17.08
CA LYS A 151 3.31 -3.77 -17.97
C LYS A 151 2.83 -4.55 -19.19
N MET A 152 3.60 -4.48 -20.27
CA MET A 152 3.46 -5.32 -21.45
C MET A 152 4.61 -6.31 -21.52
N CYS A 153 4.33 -7.56 -21.86
CA CYS A 153 5.34 -8.46 -22.39
C CYS A 153 5.41 -8.29 -23.91
N VAL A 154 6.60 -7.94 -24.42
CA VAL A 154 6.88 -7.84 -25.86
C VAL A 154 7.52 -9.15 -26.32
N SER A 155 6.71 -10.19 -26.47
CA SER A 155 7.05 -11.43 -27.19
C SER A 155 5.92 -11.71 -28.22
N PRO A 156 5.94 -12.74 -29.09
CA PRO A 156 5.15 -12.78 -30.33
C PRO A 156 3.62 -12.56 -30.17
N SER A 157 3.09 -12.69 -28.95
CA SER A 157 1.78 -12.19 -28.55
C SER A 157 1.94 -11.16 -27.43
N SER A 158 1.68 -9.87 -27.71
CA SER A 158 1.72 -8.80 -26.71
C SER A 158 0.66 -9.03 -25.63
N VAL A 159 1.09 -9.38 -24.42
CA VAL A 159 0.19 -9.58 -23.28
C VAL A 159 0.46 -8.52 -22.24
N SER A 160 -0.60 -7.82 -21.82
CA SER A 160 -0.56 -6.86 -20.73
C SER A 160 -0.89 -7.54 -19.40
N TYR A 161 -0.24 -7.12 -18.34
CA TYR A 161 -0.44 -7.64 -16.99
C TYR A 161 -0.23 -6.55 -15.94
N LEU A 162 -0.76 -6.78 -14.75
CA LEU A 162 -0.62 -5.89 -13.61
C LEU A 162 0.34 -6.53 -12.59
N LEU A 163 1.48 -5.90 -12.36
CA LEU A 163 2.47 -6.31 -11.34
C LEU A 163 2.24 -5.52 -10.06
N LEU A 164 1.95 -6.21 -8.96
CA LEU A 164 1.58 -5.63 -7.68
C LEU A 164 2.46 -6.12 -6.52
N THR A 165 2.83 -5.22 -5.62
CA THR A 165 3.14 -5.52 -4.22
C THR A 165 1.85 -5.40 -3.39
N CYS A 166 1.54 -6.45 -2.64
CA CYS A 166 0.33 -6.55 -1.84
C CYS A 166 0.71 -6.67 -0.35
N ARG A 167 0.30 -5.69 0.45
CA ARG A 167 0.57 -5.67 1.91
C ARG A 167 -0.74 -5.76 2.69
N PRO A 168 -0.87 -6.68 3.65
CA PRO A 168 -2.06 -6.74 4.49
C PRO A 168 -2.12 -5.58 5.48
N LEU A 169 -3.31 -5.02 5.63
CA LEU A 169 -3.62 -4.01 6.64
C LEU A 169 -4.18 -4.68 7.92
N PRO A 170 -3.99 -4.09 9.11
CA PRO A 170 -3.17 -2.90 9.33
C PRO A 170 -1.67 -3.25 9.21
N LEU A 171 -0.86 -2.30 8.79
CA LEU A 171 0.59 -2.51 8.71
C LEU A 171 1.16 -2.71 10.12
N SER A 172 2.22 -3.51 10.23
CA SER A 172 2.81 -3.83 11.53
C SER A 172 3.60 -2.63 12.05
N HIS A 173 2.98 -1.82 12.91
CA HIS A 173 3.60 -0.64 13.53
C HIS A 173 4.52 -1.01 14.71
N THR A 174 5.44 -1.96 14.52
CA THR A 174 6.22 -2.59 15.61
C THR A 174 7.11 -1.62 16.37
N LEU A 175 7.47 -0.48 15.77
CA LEU A 175 8.22 0.61 16.40
C LEU A 175 7.65 1.95 15.95
N LEU A 176 6.86 2.61 16.81
CA LEU A 176 6.45 4.00 16.57
C LEU A 176 7.68 4.90 16.69
N SER A 177 8.02 5.60 15.61
CA SER A 177 9.13 6.55 15.56
C SER A 177 8.82 7.83 16.36
N THR A 178 9.85 8.62 16.65
CA THR A 178 9.70 10.01 17.11
C THR A 178 8.92 10.88 16.11
N HIS A 179 8.92 10.48 14.83
CA HIS A 179 8.19 11.14 13.74
C HIS A 179 6.81 10.52 13.47
N THR A 180 6.22 9.87 14.47
CA THR A 180 4.90 9.24 14.37
C THR A 180 4.05 9.63 15.57
N PHE A 181 2.77 9.90 15.34
CA PHE A 181 1.79 10.09 16.41
C PHE A 181 0.54 9.26 16.13
N THR A 182 -0.21 8.95 17.19
CA THR A 182 -1.48 8.22 17.08
C THR A 182 -2.65 9.14 17.40
N SER A 183 -3.79 8.87 16.78
CA SER A 183 -5.03 9.60 17.03
C SER A 183 -6.23 8.68 16.89
N GLN A 184 -7.31 9.03 17.57
CA GLN A 184 -8.62 8.41 17.37
C GLN A 184 -9.60 9.46 16.88
N HIS A 185 -10.52 9.02 16.04
CA HIS A 185 -11.51 9.86 15.42
C HIS A 185 -12.90 9.23 15.47
N SER A 186 -13.93 10.05 15.47
CA SER A 186 -15.28 9.64 15.10
C SER A 186 -15.35 9.29 13.61
N MET A 187 -16.44 8.65 13.19
CA MET A 187 -16.64 8.21 11.79
C MET A 187 -16.71 9.37 10.78
N ASP A 188 -16.81 10.62 11.22
CA ASP A 188 -16.72 11.84 10.40
C ASP A 188 -15.32 12.50 10.46
N MET A 189 -14.30 11.75 10.88
CA MET A 189 -12.90 12.16 11.00
C MET A 189 -12.67 13.36 11.94
N ARG A 190 -13.45 13.46 13.03
CA ARG A 190 -13.17 14.41 14.12
C ARG A 190 -12.36 13.76 15.22
N PHE A 191 -11.33 14.45 15.72
CA PHE A 191 -10.49 13.90 16.78
C PHE A 191 -11.29 13.67 18.06
N THR A 192 -11.23 12.44 18.58
CA THR A 192 -11.70 12.06 19.92
C THR A 192 -10.54 11.83 20.88
N TYR A 193 -9.34 11.61 20.34
CA TYR A 193 -8.09 11.50 21.09
C TYR A 193 -6.91 11.81 20.17
N CYS A 194 -5.85 12.41 20.71
CA CYS A 194 -4.57 12.58 20.02
C CYS A 194 -3.42 12.42 21.01
N ASP A 195 -2.33 11.78 20.58
CA ASP A 195 -1.11 11.64 21.37
C ASP A 195 -0.39 13.00 21.52
N GLN A 196 0.20 13.27 22.69
CA GLN A 196 0.94 14.48 23.03
C GLN A 196 2.08 14.81 22.06
N ARG A 197 2.64 13.79 21.39
CA ARG A 197 3.68 13.97 20.36
C ARG A 197 3.26 14.92 19.23
N VAL A 198 1.96 15.11 19.00
CA VAL A 198 1.46 16.06 18.00
C VAL A 198 1.94 17.50 18.28
N THR A 199 2.23 17.86 19.53
CA THR A 199 2.73 19.19 19.90
C THR A 199 4.12 19.45 19.38
N SER A 200 5.06 18.50 19.53
CA SER A 200 6.41 18.68 18.99
C SER A 200 6.44 18.59 17.46
N LEU A 201 5.55 17.79 16.86
CA LEU A 201 5.53 17.58 15.41
C LEU A 201 4.80 18.69 14.64
N LEU A 202 3.63 19.12 15.12
CA LEU A 202 2.73 20.06 14.42
C LEU A 202 2.48 21.36 15.18
N GLY A 203 2.89 21.46 16.46
CA GLY A 203 2.70 22.66 17.28
C GLY A 203 1.31 22.83 17.88
N TYR A 204 0.39 21.89 17.68
CA TYR A 204 -0.94 21.88 18.31
C TYR A 204 -0.92 21.10 19.63
N SER A 205 -1.70 21.54 20.61
CA SER A 205 -1.96 20.69 21.79
C SER A 205 -3.03 19.63 21.44
N PRO A 206 -3.01 18.44 22.07
CA PRO A 206 -4.08 17.46 21.87
C PRO A 206 -5.48 18.02 22.16
N GLU A 207 -5.60 18.87 23.18
CA GLU A 207 -6.86 19.50 23.60
C GLU A 207 -7.42 20.43 22.53
N GLU A 208 -6.55 21.18 21.83
CA GLU A 208 -6.96 22.04 20.71
C GLU A 208 -7.49 21.24 19.52
N LEU A 209 -7.07 19.98 19.37
CA LEU A 209 -7.49 19.12 18.27
C LEU A 209 -8.83 18.43 18.53
N LEU A 210 -9.21 18.22 19.80
CA LEU A 210 -10.44 17.50 20.15
C LEU A 210 -11.67 18.15 19.51
N GLY A 211 -12.47 17.31 18.85
CA GLY A 211 -13.69 17.72 18.14
C GLY A 211 -13.44 18.35 16.78
N ARG A 212 -12.21 18.76 16.42
CA ARG A 212 -11.88 19.30 15.09
C ARG A 212 -11.87 18.21 14.03
N SER A 213 -12.26 18.53 12.81
CA SER A 213 -12.13 17.58 11.70
C SER A 213 -10.73 17.60 11.10
N ILE A 214 -10.21 16.45 10.69
CA ILE A 214 -8.92 16.40 9.96
C ILE A 214 -8.94 17.22 8.67
N TYR A 215 -10.12 17.41 8.06
CA TYR A 215 -10.27 18.24 6.86
C TYR A 215 -9.98 19.73 7.11
N GLU A 216 -10.07 20.20 8.35
CA GLU A 216 -9.67 21.57 8.72
C GLU A 216 -8.15 21.73 8.78
N LEU A 217 -7.43 20.62 8.96
CA LEU A 217 -5.97 20.57 9.06
C LEU A 217 -5.33 20.05 7.77
N CYS A 218 -6.12 19.72 6.76
CA CYS A 218 -5.65 19.22 5.48
C CYS A 218 -5.44 20.39 4.51
N HIS A 219 -4.36 20.36 3.75
CA HIS A 219 -4.20 21.29 2.63
C HIS A 219 -5.34 21.08 1.61
N THR A 220 -5.95 22.17 1.13
CA THR A 220 -7.14 22.13 0.26
C THR A 220 -6.95 21.28 -1.01
N LEU A 221 -5.79 21.41 -1.66
CA LEU A 221 -5.41 20.59 -2.83
C LEU A 221 -5.41 19.07 -2.57
N ASP A 222 -5.28 18.63 -1.32
CA ASP A 222 -5.23 17.21 -0.95
C ASP A 222 -6.58 16.69 -0.42
N THR A 223 -7.61 17.55 -0.34
CA THR A 223 -8.93 17.17 0.21
C THR A 223 -9.59 16.05 -0.60
N HIS A 224 -9.42 16.04 -1.93
CA HIS A 224 -10.01 15.01 -2.78
C HIS A 224 -9.41 13.63 -2.52
N CYS A 225 -8.08 13.52 -2.41
CA CYS A 225 -7.45 12.23 -2.12
C CYS A 225 -7.78 11.75 -0.70
N LEU A 226 -7.77 12.66 0.29
CA LEU A 226 -8.15 12.32 1.66
C LEU A 226 -9.60 11.85 1.77
N ASN A 227 -10.53 12.44 1.01
CA ASN A 227 -11.93 12.00 0.95
C ASN A 227 -12.07 10.61 0.33
N LYS A 228 -11.36 10.33 -0.78
CA LYS A 228 -11.31 8.98 -1.36
C LYS A 228 -10.84 7.94 -0.34
N ASN A 229 -9.80 8.25 0.45
CA ASN A 229 -9.27 7.36 1.48
C ASN A 229 -10.24 7.17 2.66
N HIS A 230 -10.94 8.23 3.06
CA HIS A 230 -11.98 8.14 4.08
C HIS A 230 -13.15 7.24 3.63
N LEU A 231 -13.58 7.36 2.37
CA LEU A 231 -14.58 6.44 1.80
C LEU A 231 -14.10 4.99 1.79
N ASN A 232 -12.85 4.76 1.37
CA ASN A 232 -12.24 3.42 1.43
C ASN A 232 -12.23 2.87 2.86
N LEU A 233 -11.85 3.68 3.84
CA LEU A 233 -11.84 3.30 5.25
C LEU A 233 -13.23 2.90 5.75
N CYS A 234 -14.27 3.68 5.39
CA CYS A 234 -15.65 3.39 5.79
C CYS A 234 -16.20 2.12 5.12
N LEU A 235 -15.85 1.86 3.86
CA LEU A 235 -16.36 0.71 3.10
C LEU A 235 -15.59 -0.60 3.37
N LYS A 236 -14.29 -0.49 3.64
CA LYS A 236 -13.36 -1.64 3.72
C LYS A 236 -12.77 -1.83 5.11
N SER A 237 -13.10 -0.97 6.07
CA SER A 237 -12.63 -0.91 7.47
C SER A 237 -11.15 -0.56 7.70
N GLN A 238 -10.31 -0.57 6.66
CA GLN A 238 -8.90 -0.17 6.75
C GLN A 238 -8.49 0.58 5.49
N SER A 239 -7.58 1.55 5.64
CA SER A 239 -7.04 2.32 4.51
C SER A 239 -5.67 2.89 4.83
N VAL A 240 -4.92 3.19 3.78
CA VAL A 240 -3.70 4.02 3.80
C VAL A 240 -3.99 5.28 3.01
N SER A 241 -3.60 6.46 3.52
CA SER A 241 -3.96 7.73 2.89
C SER A 241 -3.10 8.10 1.66
N GLY A 242 -1.96 7.44 1.49
CA GLY A 242 -0.87 8.01 0.71
C GLY A 242 -0.36 9.32 1.33
N GLN A 243 0.49 10.03 0.59
CA GLN A 243 1.12 11.25 1.08
C GLN A 243 0.19 12.46 0.89
N TYR A 244 -0.05 13.22 1.95
CA TYR A 244 -0.81 14.47 1.91
C TYR A 244 -0.21 15.51 2.85
N ARG A 245 -0.59 16.77 2.68
CA ARG A 245 -0.08 17.87 3.50
C ARG A 245 -1.01 18.16 4.66
N MET A 246 -0.44 18.21 5.86
CA MET A 246 -1.12 18.61 7.09
C MET A 246 -0.59 19.97 7.55
N LEU A 247 -1.51 20.89 7.81
CA LEU A 247 -1.22 22.26 8.23
C LEU A 247 -0.60 22.27 9.63
N VAL A 248 0.38 23.15 9.82
CA VAL A 248 1.14 23.28 11.07
C VAL A 248 0.73 24.57 11.79
N ARG A 249 0.71 24.55 13.12
CA ARG A 249 0.46 25.76 13.92
C ARG A 249 1.53 26.81 13.64
N GLY A 250 1.12 28.05 13.38
CA GLY A 250 2.02 29.16 13.07
C GLY A 250 2.34 29.36 11.59
N GLY A 251 1.93 28.44 10.71
CA GLY A 251 2.12 28.54 9.26
C GLY A 251 2.78 27.31 8.64
N GLY A 252 2.67 27.18 7.32
CA GLY A 252 3.24 26.09 6.54
C GLY A 252 2.51 24.76 6.69
N TYR A 253 3.17 23.69 6.27
CA TYR A 253 2.64 22.33 6.31
C TYR A 253 3.76 21.30 6.46
N VAL A 254 3.40 20.06 6.78
CA VAL A 254 4.28 18.89 6.68
C VAL A 254 3.64 17.83 5.79
N TRP A 255 4.47 17.03 5.11
CA TRP A 255 4.01 15.82 4.43
C TRP A 255 3.78 14.71 5.44
N VAL A 256 2.63 14.06 5.34
CA VAL A 256 2.22 12.96 6.22
C VAL A 256 1.64 11.81 5.42
N GLU A 257 1.71 10.61 6.01
CA GLU A 257 0.93 9.44 5.58
C GLU A 257 0.24 8.82 6.80
N SER A 258 -1.05 8.53 6.69
CA SER A 258 -1.86 7.96 7.77
C SER A 258 -2.33 6.56 7.41
N HIS A 259 -2.13 5.64 8.35
CA HIS A 259 -2.68 4.29 8.29
C HIS A 259 -3.82 4.21 9.27
N SER A 260 -5.00 3.82 8.78
CA SER A 260 -6.26 3.94 9.52
C SER A 260 -7.01 2.63 9.56
N ALA A 261 -7.64 2.35 10.69
CA ALA A 261 -8.51 1.20 10.88
C ALA A 261 -9.76 1.58 11.69
N VAL A 262 -10.92 1.09 11.25
CA VAL A 262 -12.18 1.18 11.99
C VAL A 262 -12.21 0.07 13.03
N ILE A 263 -12.35 0.45 14.31
CA ILE A 263 -12.40 -0.47 15.45
C ILE A 263 -13.62 -0.18 16.33
N PRO A 264 -14.10 -1.15 17.12
CA PRO A 264 -15.07 -0.87 18.18
C PRO A 264 -14.46 0.08 19.23
N ALA A 265 -15.16 1.15 19.57
CA ALA A 265 -14.67 2.18 20.49
C ALA A 265 -14.56 1.69 21.95
N VAL A 266 -15.28 0.63 22.31
CA VAL A 266 -15.26 0.03 23.66
C VAL A 266 -14.95 -1.46 23.56
N ARG A 267 -14.02 -1.96 24.38
CA ARG A 267 -13.75 -3.40 24.46
C ARG A 267 -15.01 -4.12 24.97
N PRO A 268 -15.42 -5.24 24.35
CA PRO A 268 -16.62 -5.95 24.74
C PRO A 268 -16.53 -6.39 26.22
N SER A 269 -17.45 -5.89 27.04
CA SER A 269 -17.67 -6.45 28.37
C SER A 269 -18.39 -7.79 28.24
N LYS A 270 -17.91 -8.83 28.91
CA LYS A 270 -18.59 -10.14 29.00
C LYS A 270 -19.98 -10.05 29.66
N SER A 271 -20.30 -8.94 30.36
CA SER A 271 -21.53 -8.79 31.13
C SER A 271 -22.70 -8.11 30.39
N ARG A 272 -22.46 -7.43 29.25
CA ARG A 272 -23.51 -6.83 28.42
C ARG A 272 -23.12 -6.85 26.95
N PRO A 273 -23.60 -7.81 26.15
CA PRO A 273 -23.49 -7.72 24.70
C PRO A 273 -24.46 -6.62 24.22
N SER A 274 -23.95 -5.41 23.95
CA SER A 274 -24.74 -4.37 23.27
C SER A 274 -24.81 -4.68 21.78
N VAL A 275 -26.01 -4.53 21.20
CA VAL A 275 -26.33 -4.89 19.80
C VAL A 275 -25.66 -3.93 18.80
N HIS A 276 -25.32 -2.71 19.21
CA HIS A 276 -24.54 -1.76 18.43
C HIS A 276 -23.43 -1.16 19.31
N GLN A 277 -22.19 -1.50 19.02
CA GLN A 277 -21.04 -0.83 19.63
C GLN A 277 -20.68 0.40 18.79
N PRO A 278 -20.44 1.56 19.41
CA PRO A 278 -19.96 2.72 18.66
C PRO A 278 -18.62 2.37 18.02
N LEU A 279 -18.45 2.72 16.75
CA LEU A 279 -17.20 2.56 16.02
C LEU A 279 -16.35 3.82 16.16
N CYS A 280 -15.04 3.66 16.17
CA CYS A 280 -14.09 4.77 16.01
C CYS A 280 -13.03 4.40 14.98
N ILE A 281 -12.36 5.42 14.47
CA ILE A 281 -11.23 5.31 13.56
C ILE A 281 -9.96 5.48 14.37
N LEU A 282 -9.08 4.48 14.35
CA LEU A 282 -7.72 4.59 14.89
C LEU A 282 -6.76 4.92 13.74
N CYS A 283 -5.94 5.95 13.92
CA CYS A 283 -4.94 6.38 12.95
C CYS A 283 -3.54 6.36 13.55
N VAL A 284 -2.58 5.83 12.79
CA VAL A 284 -1.15 6.05 12.99
C VAL A 284 -0.69 6.97 11.87
N THR A 285 -0.19 8.15 12.21
CA THR A 285 0.23 9.16 11.24
C THR A 285 1.74 9.34 11.29
N TYR A 286 2.38 9.12 10.14
CA TYR A 286 3.80 9.27 9.90
C TYR A 286 4.08 10.66 9.35
N VAL A 287 4.97 11.41 9.99
CA VAL A 287 5.48 12.69 9.51
C VAL A 287 6.71 12.44 8.65
N LEU A 288 6.66 12.86 7.39
CA LEU A 288 7.61 12.53 6.35
C LEU A 288 8.60 13.66 6.05
N SER A 289 8.29 14.88 6.47
CA SER A 289 9.10 16.08 6.22
C SER A 289 9.21 16.98 7.46
N GLY A 290 10.16 17.91 7.41
CA GLY A 290 10.10 19.12 8.25
C GLY A 290 8.99 20.08 7.78
N VAL A 291 8.83 21.20 8.49
CA VAL A 291 7.85 22.23 8.10
C VAL A 291 8.30 22.91 6.81
N GLU A 292 7.48 22.80 5.78
CA GLU A 292 7.63 23.51 4.51
C GLU A 292 6.82 24.81 4.53
N GLU A 293 7.35 25.85 3.89
CA GLU A 293 6.72 27.17 3.79
C GLU A 293 6.24 27.75 5.14
N PRO A 294 7.09 27.83 6.18
CA PRO A 294 6.68 28.11 7.56
C PRO A 294 6.02 29.49 7.76
N PHE A 295 6.23 30.43 6.84
CA PHE A 295 5.63 31.77 6.89
C PHE A 295 4.31 31.86 6.13
N LEU A 296 3.97 30.85 5.33
CA LEU A 296 2.74 30.83 4.53
C LEU A 296 1.54 30.48 5.42
N GLN A 297 0.53 31.34 5.40
CA GLN A 297 -0.74 31.12 6.10
C GLN A 297 -1.77 30.56 5.12
N LEU A 298 -2.26 29.35 5.39
CA LEU A 298 -3.21 28.64 4.55
C LEU A 298 -4.58 28.48 5.22
N SER A 299 -4.65 28.64 6.55
CA SER A 299 -5.88 28.63 7.34
C SER A 299 -5.83 29.69 8.44
N LEU A 300 -7.01 30.17 8.86
CA LEU A 300 -7.15 31.10 9.99
C LEU A 300 -6.58 30.51 11.28
N ASP A 301 -6.61 29.20 11.46
CA ASP A 301 -6.10 28.56 12.69
C ASP A 301 -4.57 28.63 12.82
N GLN A 302 -3.88 28.90 11.72
CA GLN A 302 -2.42 29.04 11.70
C GLN A 302 -1.95 30.42 12.18
N THR A 303 -2.85 31.42 12.23
CA THR A 303 -2.48 32.78 12.65
C THR A 303 -2.19 32.89 14.13
N ILE A 304 -2.55 31.87 14.92
CA ILE A 304 -2.24 31.81 16.34
C ILE A 304 -0.79 31.34 16.52
N HIS A 305 -0.01 32.07 17.32
CA HIS A 305 1.39 31.75 17.54
C HIS A 305 1.60 30.31 18.05
N ARG A 306 2.71 29.71 17.59
CA ARG A 306 3.18 28.39 18.02
C ARG A 306 3.54 28.47 19.50
N HIS A 307 3.09 27.51 20.31
CA HIS A 307 3.61 27.36 21.67
C HIS A 307 5.09 26.98 21.57
N VAL A 308 5.98 27.95 21.79
CA VAL A 308 7.41 27.69 21.92
C VAL A 308 7.62 27.27 23.37
N SER A 309 7.70 25.96 23.61
CA SER A 309 8.23 25.40 24.85
C SER A 309 9.74 25.45 24.84
#